data_AF-A0A7S3RF95-F1
#
_entry.id   AF-A0A7S3RF95-F1
#
_cell.length_a   1.000
_cell.length_b   1.000
_cell.length_c   1.000
_cell.angle_alpha   90.00
_cell.angle_beta   90.00
_cell.angle_gamma   90.00
#
_symmetry.space_group_name_H-M   'P 1'
#
loop_
_entity.id
_entity.type
_entity.pdbx_description
1 polymer ?
#
loop_
_entity_poly.entity_id
_entity_poly.type
_entity_poly.pdbx_seq_one_letter_code
_entity_poly.pdbx_strand_id
1 'polypeptide(L)'
;ATGSMAPMAPPAAPESDEIDAEVRELGDYFNIEDRWIKRLNETMKKRKDTKEQDLAKLYEVLERARSPTGLLTVKIGEMECGRFVGKIKPDKDVERLARKFKLDDHVTSRLTELVVRRKATKEDDLDRIEQHLRYCKRPSAMATLLAGKLLEGEVDELPDLAEAEVIMTKYKLDEDARSKLREIVEKRASDKTAVLEQIKKHLETSTFPSSMLCKIARPLIDGEHLPDPPERAQRDRPTGGKGGDRKGGGDGGGGGGDDRDKDRRDRDKDRDRDRDRRDRSRDRDRRRDRSRDRDR
;
A
#
# COMPACT_ATOMS: atom_id res chain seq x y z
N ALA A 1 -56.14 13.40 44.66
CA ALA A 1 -55.05 13.33 43.67
C ALA A 1 -55.10 11.95 43.02
N THR A 2 -55.75 11.87 41.86
CA THR A 2 -55.97 10.63 41.11
C THR A 2 -54.71 10.28 40.32
N GLY A 3 -54.05 9.19 40.72
CA GLY A 3 -52.84 8.67 40.07
C GLY A 3 -53.17 8.05 38.70
N SER A 4 -52.60 8.62 37.65
CA SER A 4 -52.66 8.11 36.28
C SER A 4 -51.67 6.95 36.13
N MET A 5 -52.19 5.72 36.05
CA MET A 5 -51.40 4.54 35.72
C MET A 5 -51.20 4.49 34.20
N ALA A 6 -49.96 4.64 33.76
CA ALA A 6 -49.59 4.46 32.36
C ALA A 6 -49.82 3.00 31.93
N PRO A 7 -50.38 2.74 30.74
CA PRO A 7 -50.61 1.40 30.24
C PRO A 7 -49.28 0.71 29.92
N MET A 8 -49.07 -0.45 30.54
CA MET A 8 -47.95 -1.34 30.32
C MET A 8 -48.04 -1.93 28.91
N ALA A 9 -47.06 -1.62 28.06
CA ALA A 9 -47.01 -2.11 26.68
C ALA A 9 -46.93 -3.65 26.65
N PRO A 10 -47.67 -4.32 25.76
CA PRO A 10 -47.65 -5.78 25.65
C PRO A 10 -46.27 -6.30 25.22
N PRO A 11 -45.82 -7.45 25.76
CA PRO A 11 -44.54 -8.05 25.40
C PRO A 11 -44.55 -8.45 23.92
N ALA A 12 -43.56 -7.96 23.17
CA ALA A 12 -43.34 -8.37 21.78
C ALA A 12 -43.22 -9.89 21.70
N ALA A 13 -43.97 -10.50 20.78
CA ALA A 13 -43.92 -11.94 20.53
C ALA A 13 -42.48 -12.38 20.21
N PRO A 14 -42.07 -13.61 20.61
CA PRO A 14 -40.74 -14.12 20.31
C PRO A 14 -40.61 -14.25 18.78
N GLU A 15 -39.87 -13.32 18.18
CA GLU A 15 -39.44 -13.46 16.79
C GLU A 15 -38.67 -14.78 16.68
N SER A 16 -39.12 -15.65 15.78
CA SER A 16 -38.55 -16.99 15.62
C SER A 16 -37.03 -16.92 15.46
N ASP A 17 -36.34 -17.76 16.24
CA ASP A 17 -34.89 -18.05 16.15
C ASP A 17 -34.50 -18.75 14.84
N GLU A 18 -35.31 -18.58 13.79
CA GLU A 18 -35.09 -19.19 12.50
C GLU A 18 -33.85 -18.54 11.88
N ILE A 19 -32.82 -19.39 11.72
CA ILE A 19 -31.57 -19.02 11.06
C ILE A 19 -31.86 -19.04 9.56
N ASP A 20 -31.54 -17.93 8.91
CA ASP A 20 -31.64 -17.82 7.46
C ASP A 20 -30.85 -18.92 6.75
N ALA A 21 -31.42 -19.49 5.68
CA ALA A 21 -30.84 -20.63 4.97
C ALA A 21 -29.43 -20.32 4.43
N GLU A 22 -29.18 -19.12 3.91
CA GLU A 22 -27.87 -18.73 3.36
C GLU A 22 -26.82 -18.57 4.47
N VAL A 23 -27.24 -18.08 5.64
CA VAL A 23 -26.38 -17.93 6.82
C VAL A 23 -26.02 -19.30 7.39
N ARG A 24 -26.96 -20.24 7.38
CA ARG A 24 -26.73 -21.64 7.78
C ARG A 24 -25.78 -22.34 6.81
N GLU A 25 -26.00 -22.19 5.50
CA GLU A 25 -25.13 -22.76 4.47
C GLU A 25 -23.68 -22.26 4.59
N LEU A 26 -23.48 -20.97 4.86
CA LEU A 26 -22.15 -20.40 5.12
C LEU A 26 -21.48 -21.08 6.34
N GLY A 27 -22.26 -21.31 7.39
CA GLY A 27 -21.80 -21.99 8.60
C GLY A 27 -21.39 -23.42 8.35
N ASP A 28 -22.21 -24.18 7.63
CA ASP A 28 -21.95 -25.57 7.28
C ASP A 28 -20.72 -25.69 6.35
N TYR A 29 -20.60 -24.81 5.36
CA TYR A 29 -19.49 -24.82 4.40
C TYR A 29 -18.12 -24.61 5.05
N PHE A 30 -18.03 -23.67 6.01
CA PHE A 30 -16.78 -23.38 6.72
C PHE A 30 -16.64 -24.10 8.07
N ASN A 31 -17.60 -24.98 8.42
CA ASN A 31 -17.67 -25.69 9.71
C ASN A 31 -17.55 -24.74 10.91
N ILE A 32 -18.34 -23.67 10.91
CA ILE A 32 -18.38 -22.64 11.95
C ILE A 32 -19.35 -23.07 13.06
N GLU A 33 -18.96 -22.86 14.32
CA GLU A 33 -19.83 -23.17 15.47
C GLU A 33 -21.16 -22.38 15.44
N ASP A 34 -22.26 -23.05 15.76
CA ASP A 34 -23.63 -22.51 15.79
C ASP A 34 -23.75 -21.17 16.53
N ARG A 35 -22.95 -20.98 17.60
CA ARG A 35 -22.93 -19.73 18.38
C ARG A 35 -22.63 -18.52 17.49
N TRP A 36 -21.67 -18.63 16.58
CA TRP A 36 -21.27 -17.53 15.70
C TRP A 36 -22.25 -17.35 14.54
N ILE A 37 -22.87 -18.43 14.08
CA ILE A 37 -23.91 -18.40 13.04
C ILE A 37 -25.17 -17.69 13.54
N LYS A 38 -25.59 -17.96 14.79
CA LYS A 38 -26.69 -17.22 15.43
C LYS A 38 -26.39 -15.72 15.52
N ARG A 39 -25.18 -15.36 15.97
CA ARG A 39 -24.77 -13.94 16.04
C ARG A 39 -24.69 -13.27 14.66
N LEU A 40 -24.22 -13.99 13.65
CA LEU A 40 -24.22 -13.50 12.27
C LEU A 40 -25.65 -13.28 11.77
N ASN A 41 -26.57 -14.22 12.02
CA ASN A 41 -27.97 -14.11 11.64
C ASN A 41 -28.64 -12.88 12.27
N GLU A 42 -28.41 -12.63 13.57
CA GLU A 42 -28.90 -11.42 14.25
C GLU A 42 -28.35 -10.13 13.61
N THR A 43 -27.09 -10.14 13.20
CA THR A 43 -26.46 -9.00 12.52
C THR A 43 -27.06 -8.79 11.12
N MET A 44 -27.31 -9.86 10.38
CA MET A 44 -27.95 -9.82 9.05
C MET A 44 -29.42 -9.39 9.12
N LYS A 45 -30.15 -9.74 10.19
CA LYS A 45 -31.52 -9.25 10.43
C LYS A 45 -31.58 -7.73 10.56
N LYS A 46 -30.49 -7.08 11.01
CA LYS A 46 -30.38 -5.61 11.09
C LYS A 46 -29.99 -4.96 9.75
N ARG A 47 -29.36 -5.70 8.84
CA ARG A 47 -28.79 -5.23 7.55
C ARG A 47 -29.45 -5.93 6.36
N LYS A 48 -30.79 -5.96 6.33
CA LYS A 48 -31.55 -6.71 5.32
C LYS A 48 -31.31 -6.22 3.89
N ASP A 49 -30.96 -4.94 3.73
CA ASP A 49 -30.69 -4.26 2.47
C ASP A 49 -29.35 -4.65 1.85
N THR A 50 -28.32 -4.90 2.66
CA THR A 50 -26.97 -5.29 2.18
C THR A 50 -26.65 -6.77 2.38
N LYS A 51 -27.60 -7.58 2.87
CA LYS A 51 -27.39 -8.98 3.26
C LYS A 51 -26.67 -9.80 2.18
N GLU A 52 -27.18 -9.82 0.96
CA GLU A 52 -26.62 -10.62 -0.15
C GLU A 52 -25.18 -10.21 -0.47
N GLN A 53 -24.91 -8.90 -0.51
CA GLN A 53 -23.58 -8.36 -0.78
C GLN A 53 -22.62 -8.65 0.38
N ASP A 54 -23.11 -8.58 1.61
CA ASP A 54 -22.33 -8.84 2.80
C ASP A 54 -21.95 -10.33 2.89
N LEU A 55 -22.90 -11.25 2.62
CA LEU A 55 -22.65 -12.69 2.56
C LEU A 55 -21.68 -13.06 1.43
N ALA A 56 -21.87 -12.54 0.22
CA ALA A 56 -20.96 -12.78 -0.89
C ALA A 56 -19.53 -12.32 -0.56
N LYS A 57 -19.37 -11.23 0.18
CA LYS A 57 -18.06 -10.75 0.62
C LYS A 57 -17.47 -11.64 1.72
N LEU A 58 -18.30 -12.11 2.65
CA LEU A 58 -17.87 -13.06 3.69
C LEU A 58 -17.35 -14.35 3.08
N TYR A 59 -18.05 -14.94 2.10
CA TYR A 59 -17.57 -16.14 1.40
C TYR A 59 -16.15 -15.95 0.83
N GLU A 60 -15.91 -14.86 0.09
CA GLU A 60 -14.61 -14.56 -0.52
C GLU A 60 -13.49 -14.42 0.53
N VAL A 61 -13.79 -13.73 1.64
CA VAL A 61 -12.80 -13.43 2.69
C VAL A 61 -12.51 -14.66 3.54
N LEU A 62 -13.53 -15.47 3.86
CA LEU A 62 -13.39 -16.68 4.66
C LEU A 62 -12.70 -17.82 3.89
N GLU A 63 -12.91 -17.92 2.58
CA GLU A 63 -12.24 -18.91 1.72
C GLU A 63 -10.71 -18.78 1.73
N ARG A 64 -10.20 -17.56 1.88
CA ARG A 64 -8.76 -17.29 1.93
C ARG A 64 -8.18 -17.31 3.35
N ALA A 65 -9.03 -17.43 4.37
CA ALA A 65 -8.62 -17.30 5.76
C ALA A 65 -7.98 -18.58 6.30
N ARG A 66 -6.89 -18.45 7.07
CA ARG A 66 -6.29 -19.59 7.79
C ARG A 66 -7.22 -20.14 8.90
N SER A 67 -8.06 -19.27 9.48
CA SER A 67 -9.07 -19.62 10.48
C SER A 67 -10.37 -18.87 10.16
N PRO A 68 -11.30 -19.52 9.43
CA PRO A 68 -12.58 -18.91 9.05
C PRO A 68 -13.39 -18.44 10.27
N THR A 69 -13.51 -19.27 11.30
CA THR A 69 -14.26 -18.91 12.52
C THR A 69 -13.70 -17.66 13.20
N GLY A 70 -12.38 -17.60 13.40
CA GLY A 70 -11.74 -16.43 14.02
C GLY A 70 -11.95 -15.16 13.21
N LEU A 71 -11.77 -15.23 11.89
CA LEU A 71 -11.97 -14.07 11.02
C LEU A 71 -13.44 -13.63 10.96
N LEU A 72 -14.38 -14.57 10.96
CA LEU A 72 -15.81 -14.25 11.00
C LEU A 72 -16.15 -13.43 12.25
N THR A 73 -15.62 -13.77 13.43
CA THR A 73 -15.89 -12.99 14.65
C THR A 73 -15.47 -11.53 14.53
N VAL A 74 -14.33 -11.27 13.87
CA VAL A 74 -13.85 -9.91 13.59
C VAL A 74 -14.80 -9.21 12.62
N LYS A 75 -15.25 -9.90 11.56
CA LYS A 75 -16.18 -9.33 10.57
C LYS A 75 -17.56 -9.04 11.13
N ILE A 76 -18.09 -9.88 12.02
CA ILE A 76 -19.32 -9.60 12.76
C ILE A 76 -19.14 -8.32 13.59
N GLY A 77 -18.03 -8.16 14.30
CA GLY A 77 -17.73 -6.93 15.05
C GLY A 77 -17.63 -5.69 14.15
N GLU A 78 -17.02 -5.80 12.97
CA GLU A 78 -17.00 -4.72 11.98
C GLU A 78 -18.40 -4.37 11.46
N MET A 79 -19.27 -5.36 11.25
CA MET A 79 -20.67 -5.14 10.83
C MET A 79 -21.50 -4.47 11.91
N GLU A 80 -21.35 -4.89 13.16
CA GLU A 80 -22.00 -4.29 14.33
C GLU A 80 -21.57 -2.82 14.52
N CYS A 81 -20.30 -2.49 14.25
CA CYS A 81 -19.80 -1.11 14.24
C CYS A 81 -20.13 -0.32 12.97
N GLY A 82 -20.82 -0.91 11.98
CA GLY A 82 -21.12 -0.27 10.70
C GLY A 82 -19.90 -0.01 9.81
N ARG A 83 -18.74 -0.63 10.11
CA ARG A 83 -17.51 -0.49 9.32
C ARG A 83 -17.43 -1.48 8.17
N PHE A 84 -18.16 -2.59 8.26
CA PHE A 84 -18.16 -3.60 7.20
C PHE A 84 -18.92 -3.12 5.96
N VAL A 85 -18.26 -3.26 4.80
CA VAL A 85 -18.82 -2.97 3.48
C VAL A 85 -18.82 -4.25 2.66
N GLY A 86 -20.00 -4.67 2.21
CA GLY A 86 -20.19 -5.84 1.37
C GLY A 86 -19.59 -5.71 -0.03
N LYS A 87 -19.87 -6.70 -0.89
CA LYS A 87 -19.39 -6.72 -2.26
C LYS A 87 -20.15 -5.69 -3.12
N ILE A 88 -19.62 -4.47 -3.16
CA ILE A 88 -20.16 -3.36 -3.95
C ILE A 88 -19.40 -3.27 -5.27
N LYS A 89 -20.13 -2.97 -6.35
CA LYS A 89 -19.52 -2.70 -7.65
C LYS A 89 -18.69 -1.41 -7.57
N PRO A 90 -17.42 -1.40 -8.00
CA PRO A 90 -16.60 -0.21 -7.94
C PRO A 90 -17.22 0.95 -8.74
N ASP A 91 -17.06 2.17 -8.23
CA ASP A 91 -17.46 3.38 -8.95
C ASP A 91 -16.60 3.55 -10.22
N LYS A 92 -17.12 4.26 -11.23
CA LYS A 92 -16.44 4.50 -12.51
C LYS A 92 -15.07 5.16 -12.31
N ASP A 93 -14.95 6.06 -11.33
CA ASP A 93 -13.68 6.72 -11.02
C ASP A 93 -12.67 5.77 -10.37
N VAL A 94 -13.12 4.86 -9.52
CA VAL A 94 -12.28 3.80 -8.95
C VAL A 94 -11.82 2.84 -10.05
N GLU A 95 -12.73 2.44 -10.96
CA GLU A 95 -12.37 1.62 -12.12
C GLU A 95 -11.36 2.33 -13.04
N ARG A 96 -11.52 3.64 -13.26
CA ARG A 96 -10.59 4.47 -14.03
C ARG A 96 -9.20 4.45 -13.41
N LEU A 97 -9.09 4.64 -12.10
CA LEU A 97 -7.80 4.59 -11.38
C LEU A 97 -7.20 3.18 -11.40
N ALA A 98 -8.02 2.15 -11.16
CA ALA A 98 -7.58 0.76 -11.18
C ALA A 98 -6.97 0.39 -12.53
N ARG A 99 -7.62 0.78 -13.64
CA ARG A 99 -7.09 0.56 -14.99
C ARG A 99 -5.85 1.40 -15.27
N LYS A 100 -5.85 2.68 -14.90
CA LYS A 100 -4.74 3.62 -15.17
C LYS A 100 -3.45 3.19 -14.50
N PHE A 101 -3.52 2.74 -13.24
CA PHE A 101 -2.34 2.35 -12.46
C PHE A 101 -2.16 0.84 -12.33
N LYS A 102 -2.99 0.04 -13.01
CA LYS A 102 -3.00 -1.44 -12.92
C LYS A 102 -3.07 -1.93 -11.47
N LEU A 103 -4.00 -1.35 -10.71
CA LEU A 103 -4.24 -1.73 -9.31
C LEU A 103 -4.83 -3.13 -9.26
N ASP A 104 -4.53 -3.85 -8.19
CA ASP A 104 -5.10 -5.17 -7.96
C ASP A 104 -6.55 -5.09 -7.44
N ASP A 105 -7.25 -6.22 -7.46
CA ASP A 105 -8.65 -6.31 -7.02
C ASP A 105 -8.81 -5.95 -5.54
N HIS A 106 -7.80 -6.25 -4.72
CA HIS A 106 -7.81 -5.96 -3.29
C HIS A 106 -7.79 -4.44 -3.03
N VAL A 107 -6.90 -3.71 -3.72
CA VAL A 107 -6.82 -2.25 -3.69
C VAL A 107 -8.11 -1.64 -4.22
N THR A 108 -8.64 -2.17 -5.33
CA THR A 108 -9.90 -1.69 -5.93
C THR A 108 -11.07 -1.83 -4.95
N SER A 109 -11.15 -2.96 -4.25
CA SER A 109 -12.13 -3.19 -3.18
C SER A 109 -11.96 -2.18 -2.04
N ARG A 110 -10.72 -1.88 -1.64
CA ARG A 110 -10.43 -0.93 -0.55
C ARG A 110 -10.73 0.53 -0.93
N LEU A 111 -10.47 0.92 -2.17
CA LEU A 111 -10.87 2.23 -2.70
C LEU A 111 -12.39 2.35 -2.84
N THR A 112 -13.08 1.27 -3.20
CA THR A 112 -14.55 1.25 -3.22
C THR A 112 -15.12 1.45 -1.83
N GLU A 113 -14.54 0.80 -0.81
CA GLU A 113 -14.89 1.02 0.60
C GLU A 113 -14.70 2.49 1.00
N LEU A 114 -13.56 3.08 0.64
CA LEU A 114 -13.26 4.50 0.88
C LEU A 114 -14.35 5.41 0.34
N VAL A 115 -14.74 5.24 -0.93
CA VAL A 115 -15.78 6.04 -1.59
C VAL A 115 -17.14 5.89 -0.91
N VAL A 116 -17.48 4.67 -0.47
CA VAL A 116 -18.78 4.39 0.19
C VAL A 116 -18.84 4.98 1.59
N ARG A 117 -17.73 4.96 2.34
CA ARG A 117 -17.66 5.50 3.71
C ARG A 117 -17.49 7.02 3.73
N ARG A 118 -16.76 7.60 2.78
CA ARG A 118 -16.43 9.03 2.71
C ARG A 118 -17.10 9.70 1.51
N LYS A 119 -18.41 9.52 1.36
CA LYS A 119 -19.19 10.06 0.21
C LYS A 119 -19.04 11.57 0.01
N ALA A 120 -18.83 12.33 1.09
CA ALA A 120 -18.71 13.79 1.04
C ALA A 120 -17.39 14.27 0.43
N THR A 121 -16.28 13.59 0.70
CA THR A 121 -14.92 13.97 0.25
C THR A 121 -14.36 13.03 -0.80
N LYS A 122 -15.19 12.15 -1.38
CA LYS A 122 -14.73 11.07 -2.26
C LYS A 122 -13.92 11.57 -3.46
N GLU A 123 -14.31 12.71 -4.05
CA GLU A 123 -13.65 13.26 -5.24
C GLU A 123 -12.25 13.76 -4.88
N ASP A 124 -12.15 14.57 -3.83
CA ASP A 124 -10.88 15.06 -3.30
C ASP A 124 -9.95 13.92 -2.85
N ASP A 125 -10.50 12.92 -2.15
CA ASP A 125 -9.74 11.76 -1.68
C ASP A 125 -9.16 10.95 -2.87
N LEU A 126 -9.96 10.72 -3.92
CA LEU A 126 -9.52 10.00 -5.12
C LEU A 126 -8.51 10.81 -5.95
N ASP A 127 -8.69 12.12 -6.08
CA ASP A 127 -7.75 12.99 -6.82
C ASP A 127 -6.40 13.08 -6.10
N ARG A 128 -6.41 13.21 -4.77
CA ARG A 128 -5.18 13.20 -3.97
C ARG A 128 -4.49 11.84 -4.08
N ILE A 129 -5.21 10.73 -3.93
CA ILE A 129 -4.64 9.39 -4.14
C ILE A 129 -4.04 9.30 -5.55
N GLU A 130 -4.74 9.76 -6.59
CA GLU A 130 -4.22 9.77 -7.96
C GLU A 130 -2.89 10.52 -8.08
N GLN A 131 -2.79 11.72 -7.51
CA GLN A 131 -1.55 12.51 -7.50
C GLN A 131 -0.39 11.74 -6.86
N HIS A 132 -0.63 11.11 -5.70
CA HIS A 132 0.38 10.29 -5.03
C HIS A 132 0.78 9.07 -5.86
N LEU A 133 -0.15 8.43 -6.57
CA LEU A 133 0.14 7.27 -7.41
C LEU A 133 1.01 7.60 -8.62
N ARG A 134 0.90 8.81 -9.19
CA ARG A 134 1.70 9.25 -10.36
C ARG A 134 3.20 9.21 -10.13
N TYR A 135 3.66 9.47 -8.91
CA TYR A 135 5.09 9.55 -8.58
C TYR A 135 5.62 8.28 -7.91
N CYS A 136 4.83 7.19 -7.92
CA CYS A 136 5.06 6.00 -7.10
C CYS A 136 5.57 4.81 -7.91
N LYS A 137 6.66 4.21 -7.44
CA LYS A 137 7.18 2.96 -8.01
C LYS A 137 6.24 1.77 -7.82
N ARG A 138 5.43 1.79 -6.75
CA ARG A 138 4.52 0.70 -6.38
C ARG A 138 3.12 1.24 -6.09
N PRO A 139 2.30 1.49 -7.12
CA PRO A 139 1.01 2.15 -6.96
C PRO A 139 0.04 1.34 -6.08
N SER A 140 -0.08 0.01 -6.26
CA SER A 140 -0.99 -0.83 -5.46
C SER A 140 -0.72 -0.76 -3.95
N ALA A 141 0.56 -0.87 -3.56
CA ALA A 141 0.95 -0.78 -2.15
C ALA A 141 0.65 0.62 -1.56
N MET A 142 0.92 1.66 -2.35
CA MET A 142 0.66 3.03 -1.93
C MET A 142 -0.83 3.33 -1.80
N ALA A 143 -1.65 2.93 -2.79
CA ALA A 143 -3.09 3.09 -2.75
C ALA A 143 -3.69 2.39 -1.51
N THR A 144 -3.22 1.19 -1.18
CA THR A 144 -3.65 0.45 0.02
C THR A 144 -3.34 1.24 1.29
N LEU A 145 -2.13 1.79 1.40
CA LEU A 145 -1.67 2.54 2.56
C LEU A 145 -2.45 3.84 2.73
N LEU A 146 -2.60 4.63 1.66
CA LEU A 146 -3.33 5.90 1.70
C LEU A 146 -4.81 5.70 1.98
N ALA A 147 -5.45 4.71 1.34
CA ALA A 147 -6.83 4.36 1.63
C ALA A 147 -7.01 3.88 3.08
N GLY A 148 -6.04 3.12 3.61
CA GLY A 148 -6.01 2.72 5.01
C GLY A 148 -6.01 3.90 5.97
N LYS A 149 -5.07 4.83 5.81
CA LYS A 149 -4.97 6.05 6.65
C LYS A 149 -6.28 6.85 6.70
N LEU A 150 -6.93 7.01 5.55
CA LEU A 150 -8.21 7.74 5.44
C LEU A 150 -9.39 6.96 6.05
N LEU A 151 -9.42 5.64 5.91
CA LEU A 151 -10.48 4.77 6.43
C LEU A 151 -10.39 4.55 7.95
N GLU A 152 -9.16 4.51 8.46
CA GLU A 152 -8.83 4.36 9.88
C GLU A 152 -8.96 5.69 10.63
N GLY A 153 -9.02 6.81 9.91
CA GLY A 153 -9.14 8.15 10.48
C GLY A 153 -7.83 8.63 11.12
N GLU A 154 -6.69 8.07 10.72
CA GLU A 154 -5.38 8.57 11.14
C GLU A 154 -5.12 9.96 10.57
N VAL A 155 -5.66 10.21 9.37
CA VAL A 155 -5.52 11.46 8.64
C VAL A 155 -6.88 11.82 8.05
N ASP A 156 -7.36 13.02 8.34
CA ASP A 156 -8.61 13.52 7.77
C ASP A 156 -8.46 13.82 6.27
N GLU A 157 -7.28 14.28 5.86
CA GLU A 157 -7.00 14.81 4.54
C GLU A 157 -5.56 14.53 4.10
N LEU A 158 -5.37 13.93 2.92
CA LEU A 158 -4.03 13.67 2.39
C LEU A 158 -3.31 14.98 2.02
N PRO A 159 -1.98 15.08 2.23
CA PRO A 159 -1.24 16.29 1.89
C PRO A 159 -1.24 16.52 0.37
N ASP A 160 -1.57 17.74 -0.01
CA ASP A 160 -1.53 18.21 -1.41
C ASP A 160 -0.09 18.33 -1.91
N LEU A 161 0.15 17.77 -3.10
CA LEU A 161 1.43 17.73 -3.78
C LEU A 161 1.62 18.88 -4.79
N ALA A 162 0.65 19.76 -5.01
CA ALA A 162 0.72 20.81 -6.04
C ALA A 162 2.01 21.65 -5.98
N GLU A 163 2.40 22.14 -4.80
CA GLU A 163 3.66 22.89 -4.61
C GLU A 163 4.90 22.05 -4.93
N ALA A 164 4.87 20.77 -4.55
CA ALA A 164 5.94 19.84 -4.86
C ALA A 164 6.04 19.58 -6.37
N GLU A 165 4.92 19.46 -7.09
CA GLU A 165 4.90 19.30 -8.55
C GLU A 165 5.53 20.50 -9.28
N VAL A 166 5.31 21.72 -8.78
CA VAL A 166 5.95 22.93 -9.30
C VAL A 166 7.47 22.81 -9.17
N ILE A 167 7.98 22.34 -8.02
CA ILE A 167 9.42 22.10 -7.81
C ILE A 167 9.93 20.98 -8.74
N MET A 168 9.21 19.85 -8.83
CA MET A 168 9.57 18.73 -9.71
C MET A 168 9.74 19.16 -11.16
N THR A 169 8.83 20.02 -11.64
CA THR A 169 8.83 20.52 -13.01
C THR A 169 9.89 21.61 -13.21
N LYS A 170 9.99 22.58 -12.31
CA LYS A 170 10.95 23.70 -12.39
C LYS A 170 12.39 23.20 -12.47
N TYR A 171 12.76 22.20 -11.66
CA TYR A 171 14.13 21.67 -11.63
C TYR A 171 14.32 20.40 -12.47
N LYS A 172 13.29 20.00 -13.25
CA LYS A 172 13.31 18.79 -14.09
C LYS A 172 13.82 17.56 -13.33
N LEU A 173 13.25 17.31 -12.15
CA LEU A 173 13.63 16.18 -11.31
C LEU A 173 13.32 14.87 -12.03
N ASP A 174 14.21 13.88 -11.85
CA ASP A 174 14.00 12.52 -12.34
C ASP A 174 12.96 11.77 -11.49
N GLU A 175 12.55 10.58 -11.94
CA GLU A 175 11.50 9.79 -11.29
C GLU A 175 11.85 9.44 -9.83
N ASP A 176 13.11 9.13 -9.56
CA ASP A 176 13.58 8.78 -8.22
C ASP A 176 13.51 9.97 -7.26
N ALA A 177 13.98 11.14 -7.69
CA ALA A 177 13.91 12.38 -6.94
C ALA A 177 12.45 12.81 -6.71
N ARG A 178 11.57 12.66 -7.71
CA ARG A 178 10.12 12.92 -7.55
C ARG A 178 9.49 12.01 -6.51
N SER A 179 9.79 10.71 -6.56
CA SER A 179 9.29 9.75 -5.57
C SER A 179 9.74 10.12 -4.16
N LYS A 180 10.99 10.56 -4.00
CA LYS A 180 11.55 11.01 -2.72
C LYS A 180 10.92 12.30 -2.22
N LEU A 181 10.69 13.28 -3.10
CA LEU A 181 10.02 14.52 -2.72
C LEU A 181 8.62 14.28 -2.19
N ARG A 182 7.85 13.40 -2.84
CA ARG A 182 6.52 13.01 -2.35
C ARG A 182 6.60 12.34 -0.98
N GLU A 183 7.58 11.45 -0.76
CA GLU A 183 7.77 10.77 0.53
C GLU A 183 8.04 11.77 1.66
N ILE A 184 8.86 12.81 1.38
CA ILE A 184 9.09 13.92 2.32
C ILE A 184 7.79 14.63 2.64
N VAL A 185 7.00 15.01 1.63
CA VAL A 185 5.73 15.73 1.83
C VAL A 185 4.72 14.89 2.63
N GLU A 186 4.69 13.57 2.43
CA GLU A 186 3.82 12.67 3.19
C GLU A 186 4.23 12.58 4.67
N LYS A 187 5.53 12.49 4.95
CA LYS A 187 6.07 12.36 6.32
C LYS A 187 6.09 13.68 7.09
N ARG A 188 6.26 14.80 6.38
CA ARG A 188 6.36 16.16 6.91
C ARG A 188 5.11 16.97 6.56
N ALA A 189 3.93 16.37 6.74
CA ALA A 189 2.67 17.02 6.38
C ALA A 189 2.41 18.30 7.21
N SER A 190 2.87 18.33 8.47
CA SER A 190 2.69 19.47 9.39
C SER A 190 3.50 20.71 9.03
N ASP A 191 4.70 20.52 8.46
CA ASP A 191 5.67 21.58 8.16
C ASP A 191 6.05 21.61 6.67
N LYS A 192 5.12 21.15 5.83
CA LYS A 192 5.28 21.00 4.38
C LYS A 192 5.89 22.24 3.71
N THR A 193 5.33 23.42 3.97
CA THR A 193 5.74 24.67 3.32
C THR A 193 7.19 25.03 3.65
N ALA A 194 7.58 24.97 4.92
CA ALA A 194 8.94 25.26 5.35
C ALA A 194 9.96 24.27 4.75
N VAL A 195 9.63 22.99 4.72
CA VAL A 195 10.49 21.95 4.13
C VAL A 195 10.64 22.16 2.61
N LEU A 196 9.55 22.48 1.90
CA LEU A 196 9.62 22.75 0.46
C LEU A 196 10.43 24.00 0.12
N GLU A 197 10.37 25.06 0.95
CA GLU A 197 11.22 26.23 0.80
C GLU A 197 12.70 25.91 1.03
N GLN A 198 13.02 25.11 2.04
CA GLN A 198 14.39 24.67 2.30
C GLN A 198 14.94 23.84 1.14
N ILE A 199 14.15 22.89 0.62
CA ILE A 199 14.50 22.11 -0.56
C ILE A 199 14.76 23.04 -1.74
N LYS A 200 13.90 24.03 -1.99
CA LYS A 200 14.07 25.00 -3.07
C LYS A 200 15.42 25.74 -2.97
N LYS A 201 15.81 26.21 -1.79
CA LYS A 201 17.12 26.86 -1.56
C LYS A 201 18.30 25.94 -1.91
N HIS A 202 18.25 24.67 -1.53
CA HIS A 202 19.28 23.69 -1.89
C HIS A 202 19.30 23.35 -3.39
N LEU A 203 18.15 23.31 -4.05
CA LEU A 203 18.06 23.03 -5.47
C LEU A 203 18.56 24.21 -6.33
N GLU A 204 18.41 25.46 -5.88
CA GLU A 204 18.89 26.65 -6.58
C GLU A 204 20.42 26.77 -6.60
N THR A 205 21.10 26.24 -5.58
CA THR A 205 22.58 26.26 -5.50
C THR A 205 23.23 25.10 -6.24
N SER A 206 22.51 23.99 -6.43
CA SER A 206 23.03 22.76 -7.04
C SER A 206 23.06 22.79 -8.56
N THR A 207 24.09 22.18 -9.16
CA THR A 207 24.14 21.89 -10.60
C THR A 207 23.35 20.64 -10.99
N PHE A 208 23.08 19.75 -10.03
CA PHE A 208 22.40 18.47 -10.23
C PHE A 208 21.26 18.33 -9.21
N PRO A 209 20.07 18.90 -9.50
CA PRO A 209 18.99 19.00 -8.53
C PRO A 209 18.48 17.62 -8.08
N SER A 210 18.32 16.65 -8.97
CA SER A 210 17.85 15.30 -8.60
C SER A 210 18.79 14.60 -7.62
N SER A 211 20.09 14.59 -7.91
CA SER A 211 21.10 13.97 -7.01
C SER A 211 21.17 14.69 -5.67
N MET A 212 21.09 16.02 -5.68
CA MET A 212 21.05 16.81 -4.44
C MET A 212 19.83 16.46 -3.60
N LEU A 213 18.64 16.38 -4.21
CA LEU A 213 17.42 16.02 -3.51
C LEU A 213 17.52 14.63 -2.89
N CYS A 214 18.03 13.64 -3.62
CA CYS A 214 18.23 12.29 -3.11
C CYS A 214 19.19 12.24 -1.91
N LYS A 215 20.21 13.11 -1.87
CA LYS A 215 21.14 13.20 -0.73
C LYS A 215 20.48 13.79 0.52
N ILE A 216 19.65 14.83 0.35
CA ILE A 216 19.01 15.53 1.47
C ILE A 216 17.68 14.88 1.91
N ALA A 217 17.10 13.99 1.09
CA ALA A 217 15.79 13.42 1.35
C ALA A 217 15.73 12.59 2.64
N ARG A 218 16.78 11.81 2.92
CA ARG A 218 16.79 10.91 4.09
C ARG A 218 16.75 11.69 5.42
N PRO A 219 17.63 12.67 5.68
CA PRO A 219 17.51 13.53 6.86
C PRO A 219 16.13 14.18 7.02
N LEU A 220 15.55 14.68 5.92
CA LEU A 220 14.23 15.32 5.97
C LEU A 220 13.10 14.35 6.33
N ILE A 221 13.13 13.13 5.78
CA ILE A 221 12.18 12.05 6.10
C ILE A 221 12.31 11.65 7.58
N ASP A 222 13.53 11.62 8.11
CA ASP A 222 13.83 11.25 9.49
C ASP A 222 13.50 12.37 10.50
N GLY A 223 13.05 13.54 10.01
CA GLY A 223 12.68 14.67 10.87
C GLY A 223 13.81 15.66 11.15
N GLU A 224 15.00 15.44 10.59
CA GLU A 224 16.17 16.28 10.84
C GLU A 224 16.08 17.62 10.11
N HIS A 225 16.70 18.65 10.69
CA HIS A 225 16.87 19.96 10.05
C HIS A 225 18.13 19.94 9.19
N LEU A 226 18.02 20.29 7.92
CA LEU A 226 19.20 20.37 7.05
C LEU A 226 20.07 21.59 7.41
N PRO A 227 21.40 21.49 7.33
CA PRO A 227 22.25 22.67 7.43
C PRO A 227 21.97 23.63 6.27
N ASP A 228 22.18 24.93 6.49
CA ASP A 228 22.01 25.93 5.43
C ASP A 228 22.89 25.58 4.21
N PRO A 229 22.39 25.77 2.98
CA PRO A 229 23.16 25.50 1.78
C PRO A 229 24.46 26.32 1.81
N PRO A 230 25.60 25.73 1.39
CA PRO A 230 26.85 26.48 1.33
C PRO A 230 26.63 27.71 0.47
N GLU A 231 26.91 28.88 1.05
CA GLU A 231 26.83 30.14 0.34
C GLU A 231 27.71 30.00 -0.89
N ARG A 232 27.12 30.18 -2.07
CA ARG A 232 27.81 29.94 -3.33
C ARG A 232 28.90 30.99 -3.38
N ALA A 233 30.10 30.64 -2.89
CA ALA A 233 31.26 31.52 -2.87
C ALA A 233 31.31 32.10 -4.27
N GLN A 234 31.09 33.42 -4.36
CA GLN A 234 31.18 34.12 -5.63
C GLN A 234 32.52 33.67 -6.18
N ARG A 235 32.47 32.83 -7.23
CA ARG A 235 33.68 32.47 -7.94
C ARG A 235 34.06 33.79 -8.57
N ASP A 236 34.86 34.58 -7.84
CA ASP A 236 35.75 35.56 -8.39
C ASP A 236 36.52 34.77 -9.44
N ARG A 237 36.02 34.85 -10.68
CA ARG A 237 36.70 34.29 -11.84
C ARG A 237 38.07 34.93 -11.77
N PRO A 238 39.16 34.17 -11.57
CA PRO A 238 40.48 34.73 -11.74
C PRO A 238 40.57 35.03 -13.24
N THR A 239 40.27 36.26 -13.61
CA THR A 239 40.56 36.81 -14.92
C THR A 239 42.07 36.79 -15.07
N GLY A 240 42.58 35.85 -15.87
CA GLY A 240 43.95 35.90 -16.37
C GLY A 240 44.97 35.02 -15.65
N GLY A 241 44.92 33.72 -15.90
CA GLY A 241 46.07 32.81 -15.74
C GLY A 241 46.50 32.30 -17.10
N LYS A 242 47.29 33.10 -17.80
CA LYS A 242 47.87 32.84 -19.13
C LYS A 242 48.90 31.71 -19.03
N GLY A 243 48.79 30.70 -19.90
CA GLY A 243 49.91 29.93 -20.44
C GLY A 243 50.70 29.03 -19.48
N GLY A 244 50.58 27.72 -19.66
CA GLY A 244 51.46 26.74 -19.05
C GLY A 244 51.46 25.43 -19.82
N ASP A 245 52.08 25.43 -21.00
CA ASP A 245 52.50 24.23 -21.72
C ASP A 245 53.31 23.33 -20.78
N ARG A 246 52.72 22.23 -20.31
CA ARG A 246 53.48 21.13 -19.71
C ARG A 246 53.27 19.86 -20.52
N LYS A 247 54.16 19.75 -21.49
CA LYS A 247 54.57 18.53 -22.18
C LYS A 247 55.46 17.74 -21.20
N GLY A 248 55.09 16.50 -20.91
CA GLY A 248 55.85 15.52 -20.12
C GLY A 248 54.88 14.41 -19.68
N GLY A 249 54.96 13.16 -20.13
CA GLY A 249 56.14 12.36 -20.44
C GLY A 249 56.40 11.43 -19.25
N GLY A 250 56.04 10.15 -19.39
CA GLY A 250 56.16 9.07 -18.39
C GLY A 250 54.85 8.29 -18.36
N ASP A 251 54.70 7.09 -18.91
CA ASP A 251 55.57 5.91 -18.95
C ASP A 251 56.05 5.46 -17.57
N GLY A 252 55.63 4.24 -17.18
CA GLY A 252 55.63 3.68 -15.83
C GLY A 252 54.19 3.31 -15.43
N GLY A 253 53.73 2.07 -15.50
CA GLY A 253 54.41 0.84 -15.11
C GLY A 253 54.05 0.52 -13.65
N GLY A 254 53.13 -0.43 -13.46
CA GLY A 254 52.65 -0.91 -12.15
C GLY A 254 51.13 -1.03 -12.16
N GLY A 255 50.51 -2.20 -12.35
CA GLY A 255 50.88 -3.49 -11.79
C GLY A 255 50.38 -3.56 -10.35
N GLY A 256 49.17 -4.09 -10.15
CA GLY A 256 48.69 -4.45 -8.81
C GLY A 256 47.18 -4.36 -8.61
N GLY A 257 46.51 -5.52 -8.62
CA GLY A 257 45.37 -5.75 -7.73
C GLY A 257 43.99 -5.82 -8.35
N ASP A 258 43.84 -6.55 -9.46
CA ASP A 258 42.54 -6.89 -10.06
C ASP A 258 42.15 -8.36 -9.76
N ASP A 259 42.29 -8.76 -8.49
CA ASP A 259 42.08 -10.15 -8.01
C ASP A 259 41.12 -10.22 -6.81
N ARG A 260 40.00 -9.48 -6.85
CA ARG A 260 38.91 -9.68 -5.86
C ARG A 260 37.52 -9.90 -6.44
N ASP A 261 37.37 -9.92 -7.76
CA ASP A 261 36.07 -10.13 -8.41
C ASP A 261 35.93 -11.46 -9.18
N LYS A 262 36.94 -12.34 -9.17
CA LYS A 262 36.81 -13.70 -9.72
C LYS A 262 36.15 -14.71 -8.78
N ASP A 263 36.28 -14.56 -7.46
CA ASP A 263 35.76 -15.55 -6.51
C ASP A 263 34.24 -15.47 -6.27
N ARG A 264 33.55 -14.45 -6.79
CA ARG A 264 32.08 -14.36 -6.68
C ARG A 264 31.33 -15.01 -7.83
N ARG A 265 31.96 -15.24 -8.98
CA ARG A 265 31.28 -15.85 -10.14
C ARG A 265 31.24 -17.38 -10.11
N ASP A 266 32.08 -18.03 -9.30
CA ASP A 266 32.04 -19.48 -9.17
C ASP A 266 31.08 -19.97 -8.06
N ARG A 267 30.70 -19.12 -7.10
CA ARG A 267 29.76 -19.50 -6.04
C ARG A 267 28.31 -19.66 -6.49
N ASP A 268 27.92 -19.02 -7.60
CA ASP A 268 26.56 -19.14 -8.12
C ASP A 268 26.39 -20.33 -9.07
N LYS A 269 27.48 -20.89 -9.63
CA LYS A 269 27.40 -22.09 -10.48
C LYS A 269 27.12 -23.39 -9.71
N ASP A 270 27.47 -23.45 -8.43
CA ASP A 270 27.22 -24.65 -7.62
C ASP A 270 25.78 -24.70 -7.06
N ARG A 271 25.08 -23.57 -6.96
CA ARG A 271 23.68 -23.54 -6.49
C ARG A 271 22.68 -24.10 -7.51
N ASP A 272 22.98 -24.02 -8.80
CA ASP A 272 22.10 -24.56 -9.84
C ASP A 272 22.22 -26.08 -9.99
N ARG A 273 23.38 -26.67 -9.65
CA ARG A 273 23.56 -28.14 -9.69
C ARG A 273 22.75 -28.89 -8.63
N ASP A 274 22.48 -28.28 -7.48
CA ASP A 274 21.69 -28.92 -6.42
C ASP A 274 20.18 -28.84 -6.67
N ARG A 275 19.71 -27.86 -7.46
CA ARG A 275 18.29 -27.81 -7.88
C ARG A 275 17.92 -28.95 -8.82
N ASP A 276 18.76 -29.26 -9.80
CA ASP A 276 18.50 -30.34 -10.76
C ASP A 276 18.52 -31.74 -10.12
N ARG A 277 19.28 -31.95 -9.04
CA ARG A 277 19.26 -33.22 -8.29
C ARG A 277 17.98 -33.42 -7.49
N ARG A 278 17.34 -32.35 -7.00
CA ARG A 278 16.11 -32.46 -6.20
C ARG A 278 14.88 -32.78 -7.03
N ASP A 279 14.80 -32.29 -8.27
CA ASP A 279 13.65 -32.58 -9.13
C ASP A 279 13.68 -34.00 -9.72
N ARG A 280 14.86 -34.57 -10.00
CA ARG A 280 14.95 -35.97 -10.48
C ARG A 280 14.51 -37.02 -9.44
N SER A 281 14.59 -36.70 -8.15
CA SER A 281 14.16 -37.62 -7.08
C SER A 281 12.63 -37.68 -6.96
N ARG A 282 11.92 -36.57 -7.21
CA ARG A 282 10.46 -36.51 -7.13
C ARG A 282 9.75 -37.27 -8.25
N ASP A 283 10.36 -37.36 -9.43
CA ASP A 283 9.77 -38.11 -10.54
C ASP A 283 9.88 -39.63 -10.39
N ARG A 284 10.84 -40.14 -9.61
CA ARG A 284 10.91 -41.58 -9.32
C ARG A 284 9.80 -42.05 -8.39
N ASP A 285 9.43 -41.26 -7.39
CA ASP A 285 8.38 -41.65 -6.44
C ASP A 285 6.99 -41.65 -7.10
N ARG A 286 6.69 -40.67 -7.97
CA ARG A 286 5.41 -40.63 -8.72
C ARG A 286 5.19 -41.82 -9.66
N ARG A 287 6.25 -42.45 -10.16
CA ARG A 287 6.10 -43.66 -10.99
C ARG A 287 5.79 -44.91 -10.16
N ARG A 288 6.19 -44.96 -8.89
CA ARG A 288 5.99 -46.12 -8.03
C ARG A 288 4.54 -46.23 -7.53
N ASP A 289 3.88 -45.10 -7.32
CA ASP A 289 2.48 -45.11 -6.88
C ASP A 289 1.52 -45.46 -8.01
N ARG A 290 1.77 -45.03 -9.26
CA ARG A 290 0.92 -45.38 -10.41
C ARG A 290 0.92 -46.86 -10.77
N SER A 291 1.94 -47.63 -10.37
CA SER A 291 1.96 -49.08 -10.57
C SER A 291 1.09 -49.84 -9.57
N ARG A 292 0.77 -49.28 -8.40
CA ARG A 292 -0.03 -49.99 -7.38
C ARG A 292 -1.53 -49.93 -7.65
N ASP A 293 -2.00 -48.91 -8.36
CA ASP A 293 -3.42 -48.74 -8.68
C ASP A 293 -3.88 -49.53 -9.91
N ARG A 294 -2.97 -50.24 -10.61
CA ARG A 294 -3.35 -51.11 -11.74
C ARG A 294 -3.60 -52.58 -11.36
N ASP A 295 -3.25 -52.97 -10.14
CA ASP A 295 -3.35 -54.36 -9.66
C ASP A 295 -4.45 -54.54 -8.58
N ARG A 296 -5.37 -53.57 -8.45
CA ARG A 296 -6.61 -53.67 -7.66
C ARG A 296 -7.80 -53.38 -8.55
#